data_AF-A0A7X9AKQ1-F1
#
_entry.id   AF-A0A7X9AKQ1-F1
#
_cell.length_a   1.000
_cell.length_b   1.000
_cell.length_c   1.000
_cell.angle_alpha   90.00
_cell.angle_beta   90.00
_cell.angle_gamma   90.00
#
_symmetry.space_group_name_H-M   'P 1'
#
loop_
_entity.id
_entity.type
_entity.pdbx_description
1 polymer ?
#
loop_
_entity_poly.entity_id
_entity_poly.type
_entity_poly.pdbx_seq_one_letter_code
_entity_poly.pdbx_strand_id
1 'polypeptide(L)'
;MRLYLRYISMLFKCQMQYMASFIMMTVGQFLMSFTAFLTIYFVFWRFNSVSGFALSEVLLCFSIVLMAYSITECFVRGFDVFPRLIKSGDLDRILVRPRSEIFQVLTSNVDFTRLGRLSQAILMFAYA
;
A
#
# COMPACT_ATOMS: atom_id res chain seq x y z
N MET A 1 -21.10 -4.28 -3.77
CA MET A 1 -19.86 -4.62 -4.53
C MET A 1 -19.72 -3.93 -5.89
N ARG A 2 -20.71 -3.98 -6.80
CA ARG A 2 -20.59 -3.32 -8.13
C ARG A 2 -20.27 -1.82 -8.07
N LEU A 3 -20.84 -1.11 -7.10
CA LEU A 3 -20.59 0.32 -6.92
C LEU A 3 -19.15 0.60 -6.45
N TYR A 4 -18.63 -0.21 -5.51
CA TYR A 4 -17.25 -0.12 -5.03
C TYR A 4 -16.23 -0.26 -6.15
N LEU A 5 -16.40 -1.28 -6.99
CA LEU A 5 -15.54 -1.50 -8.15
C LEU A 5 -15.58 -0.34 -9.15
N ARG A 6 -16.73 0.32 -9.31
CA ARG A 6 -16.83 1.53 -10.14
C ARG A 6 -16.07 2.70 -9.55
N TYR A 7 -16.15 2.94 -8.25
CA TYR A 7 -15.36 4.00 -7.59
C TYR A 7 -13.86 3.72 -7.68
N ILE A 8 -13.42 2.50 -7.40
CA ILE A 8 -12.03 2.07 -7.58
C ILE A 8 -11.56 2.29 -9.02
N SER A 9 -12.36 1.85 -10.00
CA SER A 9 -12.01 2.03 -11.41
C SER A 9 -11.93 3.51 -11.81
N MET A 10 -12.80 4.35 -11.26
CA MET A 10 -12.75 5.80 -11.47
C MET A 10 -11.47 6.41 -10.86
N LEU A 11 -11.14 6.08 -9.61
CA LEU A 11 -9.91 6.54 -8.96
C LEU A 11 -8.66 6.08 -9.71
N PHE A 12 -8.66 4.82 -10.17
CA PHE A 12 -7.57 4.27 -10.96
C PHE A 12 -7.38 5.07 -12.26
N LYS A 13 -8.47 5.37 -12.98
CA LYS A 13 -8.41 6.23 -14.18
C LYS A 13 -7.90 7.63 -13.88
N CYS A 14 -8.32 8.23 -12.76
CA CYS A 14 -7.81 9.55 -12.33
C CYS A 14 -6.29 9.51 -12.07
N GLN A 15 -5.77 8.46 -11.45
CA GLN A 15 -4.31 8.33 -11.26
C GLN A 15 -3.57 8.08 -12.57
N MET A 16 -4.15 7.28 -13.47
CA MET A 16 -3.56 7.02 -14.80
C MET A 16 -3.52 8.26 -15.70
N GLN A 17 -4.28 9.32 -15.41
CA GLN A 17 -4.17 10.60 -16.11
C GLN A 17 -2.73 11.16 -16.05
N TYR A 18 -2.04 10.95 -14.93
CA TYR A 18 -0.63 11.32 -14.75
C TYR A 18 0.25 10.06 -14.66
N MET A 19 0.22 9.24 -15.73
CA MET A 19 0.92 7.96 -15.81
C MET A 19 2.40 8.02 -15.40
N ALA A 20 3.14 9.07 -15.79
CA ALA A 20 4.54 9.22 -15.41
C ALA A 20 4.73 9.37 -13.89
N SER A 21 3.90 10.17 -13.24
CA SER A 21 3.93 10.36 -11.78
C SER A 21 3.53 9.07 -11.06
N PHE A 22 2.49 8.38 -11.57
CA PHE A 22 2.06 7.08 -11.05
C PHE A 22 3.18 6.03 -11.11
N ILE A 23 3.87 5.91 -12.25
CA ILE A 23 5.00 4.98 -12.42
C ILE A 23 6.15 5.37 -11.50
N MET A 24 6.56 6.64 -11.47
CA MET A 24 7.64 7.10 -10.59
C MET A 24 7.34 6.80 -9.12
N MET A 25 6.13 7.07 -8.64
CA MET A 25 5.75 6.76 -7.26
C MET A 25 5.74 5.25 -7.02
N THR A 26 5.21 4.44 -7.94
CA THR A 26 5.17 2.98 -7.80
C THR A 26 6.57 2.37 -7.76
N VAL A 27 7.46 2.80 -8.67
CA VAL A 27 8.86 2.38 -8.70
C VAL A 27 9.60 2.87 -7.46
N GLY A 28 9.37 4.10 -7.02
CA GLY A 28 9.96 4.63 -5.78
C GLY A 28 9.56 3.81 -4.55
N GLN A 29 8.29 3.42 -4.44
CA GLN A 29 7.79 2.56 -3.36
C GLN A 29 8.41 1.16 -3.40
N PHE A 30 8.56 0.60 -4.61
CA PHE A 30 9.25 -0.67 -4.81
C PHE A 30 10.72 -0.57 -4.39
N LEU A 31 11.46 0.44 -4.86
CA LEU A 31 12.88 0.63 -4.52
C LEU A 31 13.10 0.84 -3.01
N MET A 32 12.26 1.65 -2.36
CA MET A 32 12.31 1.86 -0.90
C MET A 32 12.10 0.57 -0.12
N SER A 33 11.22 -0.29 -0.59
CA SER A 33 10.94 -1.57 0.06
C SER A 33 12.04 -2.59 -0.27
N PHE A 34 12.63 -2.49 -1.47
CA PHE A 34 13.72 -3.34 -1.95
C PHE A 34 15.02 -3.07 -1.19
N THR A 35 15.32 -1.82 -0.85
CA THR A 35 16.48 -1.50 -0.01
C THR A 35 16.35 -2.07 1.40
N ALA A 36 15.14 -2.09 1.97
CA ALA A 36 14.88 -2.76 3.24
C ALA A 36 15.16 -4.27 3.16
N PHE A 37 14.76 -4.92 2.06
CA PHE A 37 15.12 -6.32 1.81
C PHE A 37 16.64 -6.53 1.65
N LEU A 38 17.31 -5.71 0.84
CA LEU A 38 18.77 -5.79 0.65
C LEU A 38 19.52 -5.67 1.98
N THR A 39 19.01 -4.85 2.89
CA THR A 39 19.58 -4.69 4.22
C THR A 39 19.57 -6.02 4.99
N ILE A 40 18.42 -6.72 5.00
CA ILE A 40 18.31 -8.06 5.62
C ILE A 40 19.27 -9.03 4.93
N TYR A 41 19.26 -9.07 3.60
CA TYR A 41 20.10 -9.96 2.81
C TYR A 41 21.60 -9.78 3.11
N PHE A 42 22.10 -8.53 3.13
CA PHE A 42 23.51 -8.27 3.39
C PHE A 42 23.94 -8.60 4.83
N VAL A 43 23.06 -8.39 5.81
CA VAL A 43 23.34 -8.80 7.20
C VAL A 43 23.51 -10.32 7.27
N PHE A 44 22.60 -11.08 6.66
CA PHE A 44 22.68 -12.54 6.65
C PHE A 44 23.83 -13.07 5.80
N TRP A 45 24.21 -12.38 4.73
CA TRP A 45 25.39 -12.72 3.95
C TRP A 45 26.69 -12.63 4.77
N ARG A 46 26.75 -11.69 5.73
CA ARG A 46 27.92 -11.55 6.61
C ARG A 46 27.90 -12.49 7.82
N PHE A 47 26.73 -12.67 8.45
CA PHE A 47 26.62 -13.33 9.74
C PHE A 47 26.08 -14.78 9.68
N ASN A 48 25.58 -15.24 8.53
CA ASN A 48 24.94 -16.55 8.25
C ASN A 48 23.72 -16.91 9.11
N SER A 49 23.74 -16.58 10.41
CA SER A 49 22.64 -16.75 11.35
C SER A 49 22.63 -15.60 12.33
N VAL A 50 21.45 -15.09 12.66
CA VAL A 50 21.28 -14.05 13.67
C VAL A 50 20.48 -14.66 14.81
N SER A 51 21.11 -14.85 15.98
CA SER A 51 20.47 -15.47 17.15
C SER A 51 19.84 -16.84 16.88
N GLY A 52 20.41 -17.63 15.97
CA GLY A 52 19.90 -18.95 15.59
C GLY A 52 18.81 -18.95 14.52
N PHE A 53 18.32 -17.78 14.09
CA PHE A 53 17.38 -17.69 12.98
C PHE A 53 18.08 -17.81 11.63
N ALA A 54 17.46 -18.55 10.72
CA ALA A 54 17.84 -18.63 9.32
C ALA A 54 17.28 -17.44 8.52
N LEU A 55 17.88 -17.17 7.36
CA LEU A 55 17.46 -16.10 6.46
C LEU A 55 15.99 -16.27 6.03
N SER A 56 15.53 -17.49 5.76
CA SER A 56 14.15 -17.80 5.36
C SER A 56 13.13 -17.42 6.44
N GLU A 57 13.41 -17.75 7.71
CA GLU A 57 12.50 -17.46 8.83
C GLU A 57 12.30 -15.95 9.03
N VAL A 58 13.39 -15.17 8.91
CA VAL A 58 13.32 -13.72 9.01
C VAL A 58 12.62 -13.11 7.79
N LEU A 59 12.89 -13.62 6.58
CA LEU A 59 12.20 -13.17 5.38
C LEU A 59 10.70 -13.45 5.44
N LEU A 60 10.29 -14.59 5.98
CA LEU A 60 8.89 -14.96 6.10
C LEU A 60 8.15 -13.96 7.00
N CYS A 61 8.71 -13.66 8.18
CA CYS A 61 8.18 -12.64 9.07
C CYS A 61 8.12 -11.26 8.41
N PHE A 62 9.21 -10.85 7.76
CA PHE A 62 9.26 -9.56 7.05
C PHE A 62 8.20 -9.47 5.96
N SER A 63 8.04 -10.51 5.15
CA SER A 63 7.11 -10.54 4.02
C SER A 63 5.66 -10.48 4.48
N ILE A 64 5.30 -11.19 5.54
CA ILE A 64 3.94 -11.16 6.11
C ILE A 64 3.60 -9.77 6.64
N VAL A 65 4.52 -9.16 7.39
CA VAL A 65 4.34 -7.80 7.92
C VAL A 65 4.22 -6.80 6.77
N LEU A 66 5.12 -6.86 5.79
CA LEU A 66 5.10 -5.98 4.63
C LEU A 66 3.80 -6.13 3.82
N MET A 67 3.31 -7.36 3.66
CA MET A 67 2.05 -7.66 2.96
C MET A 67 0.86 -7.09 3.73
N ALA A 68 0.76 -7.32 5.04
CA ALA A 68 -0.31 -6.80 5.88
C ALA A 68 -0.39 -5.27 5.85
N TYR A 69 0.76 -4.59 5.99
CA TYR A 69 0.84 -3.14 5.87
C TYR A 69 0.46 -2.65 4.47
N SER A 70 0.92 -3.33 3.42
CA SER A 70 0.62 -2.93 2.03
C SER A 70 -0.85 -3.06 1.67
N ILE A 71 -1.51 -4.13 2.12
CA ILE A 71 -2.95 -4.31 1.93
C ILE A 71 -3.71 -3.22 2.68
N THR A 72 -3.38 -3.00 3.96
CA THR A 72 -4.05 -2.01 4.79
C THR A 72 -3.91 -0.60 4.23
N GLU A 73 -2.70 -0.20 3.84
CA GLU A 73 -2.46 1.12 3.23
C GLU A 73 -3.10 1.28 1.84
N CYS A 74 -3.33 0.20 1.09
CA CYS A 74 -4.04 0.31 -0.20
C CYS A 74 -5.52 0.66 0.01
N PHE A 75 -6.18 0.06 1.01
CA PHE A 75 -7.63 0.13 1.16
C PHE A 75 -8.12 1.11 2.23
N VAL A 76 -7.35 1.34 3.30
CA VAL A 76 -7.82 2.06 4.50
C VAL A 76 -7.33 3.52 4.54
N ARG A 77 -6.45 3.91 3.62
CA ARG A 77 -5.83 5.24 3.60
C ARG A 77 -6.80 6.41 3.50
N GLY A 78 -8.02 6.18 3.00
CA GLY A 78 -9.08 7.19 3.01
C GLY A 78 -9.32 7.82 4.40
N PHE A 79 -9.06 7.09 5.48
CA PHE A 79 -9.12 7.62 6.84
C PHE A 79 -7.96 8.53 7.21
N ASP A 80 -6.75 8.31 6.70
CA ASP A 80 -5.60 9.19 6.94
C ASP A 80 -5.84 10.59 6.35
N VAL A 81 -6.61 10.64 5.25
CA VAL A 81 -6.96 11.89 4.56
C VAL A 81 -8.17 12.58 5.20
N PHE A 82 -8.87 11.92 6.13
CA PHE A 82 -10.09 12.43 6.76
C PHE A 82 -9.94 13.83 7.39
N PRO A 83 -8.86 14.15 8.14
CA PRO A 83 -8.66 15.50 8.67
C PRO A 83 -8.55 16.57 7.56
N ARG A 84 -8.00 16.19 6.41
CA ARG A 84 -7.90 17.07 5.24
C ARG A 84 -9.27 17.31 4.61
N LEU A 85 -10.11 16.27 4.54
CA LEU A 85 -11.50 16.39 4.04
C LEU A 85 -12.35 17.31 4.94
N ILE A 86 -12.16 17.26 6.26
CA ILE A 86 -12.82 18.19 7.18
C ILE A 86 -12.36 19.61 6.90
N LYS A 87 -11.04 19.83 6.79
CA LYS A 87 -10.46 21.15 6.57
C LYS A 87 -10.86 21.77 5.23
N SER A 88 -11.04 20.97 4.18
CA SER A 88 -11.43 21.45 2.85
C SER A 88 -12.93 21.67 2.68
N GLY A 89 -13.76 21.18 3.62
CA GLY A 89 -15.23 21.20 3.50
C GLY A 89 -15.78 20.15 2.54
N ASP A 90 -14.93 19.28 1.97
CA ASP A 90 -15.37 18.20 1.07
C ASP A 90 -16.18 17.13 1.81
N LEU A 91 -16.05 17.06 3.14
CA LEU A 91 -16.85 16.17 3.97
C LEU A 91 -18.36 16.47 3.83
N ASP A 92 -18.76 17.73 3.75
CA ASP A 92 -20.17 18.12 3.59
C ASP A 92 -20.76 17.54 2.30
N ARG A 93 -19.95 17.47 1.24
CA ARG A 93 -20.34 16.85 -0.04
C ARG A 93 -20.55 15.34 0.08
N ILE A 94 -19.82 14.68 0.97
CA ILE A 94 -19.98 13.25 1.26
C ILE A 94 -21.27 13.00 2.05
N LEU A 95 -21.57 13.85 3.04
CA LEU A 95 -22.74 13.74 3.91
C LEU A 95 -24.07 13.88 3.16
N VAL A 96 -24.10 14.69 2.09
CA VAL A 96 -25.32 14.90 1.28
C VAL A 96 -25.61 13.72 0.32
N ARG A 97 -24.66 12.79 0.13
CA ARG A 97 -24.85 11.63 -0.76
C ARG A 97 -25.52 10.48 0.01
N PRO A 98 -26.53 9.80 -0.57
CA PRO A 98 -27.37 8.80 0.12
C PRO A 98 -26.69 7.43 0.32
N ARG A 99 -25.41 7.39 0.66
CA ARG A 99 -24.62 6.16 0.90
C ARG A 99 -23.84 6.28 2.19
N SER A 100 -23.52 5.14 2.80
CA SER A 100 -22.75 5.08 4.05
C SER A 100 -21.48 5.94 3.98
N GLU A 101 -21.34 6.87 4.92
CA GLU A 101 -20.24 7.83 5.00
C GLU A 101 -18.88 7.14 5.08
N ILE A 102 -18.78 6.11 5.93
CA ILE A 102 -17.58 5.29 6.13
C ILE A 102 -17.03 4.79 4.79
N PHE A 103 -17.91 4.25 3.95
CA PHE A 103 -17.55 3.72 2.63
C PHE A 103 -17.13 4.82 1.66
N GLN A 104 -17.79 5.97 1.71
CA GLN A 104 -17.45 7.12 0.86
C GLN A 104 -16.10 7.73 1.25
N VAL A 105 -15.80 7.80 2.54
CA VAL A 105 -14.49 8.24 3.05
C VAL A 105 -13.40 7.24 2.68
N LEU A 106 -13.63 5.95 2.86
CA LEU A 106 -12.68 4.89 2.45
C LEU A 106 -12.33 4.99 0.97
N THR A 107 -13.35 5.21 0.13
CA THR A 107 -13.20 5.26 -1.33
C THR A 107 -12.98 6.69 -1.84
N SER A 108 -12.66 7.64 -0.96
CA SER A 108 -12.30 9.00 -1.36
C SER A 108 -10.86 9.07 -1.87
N ASN A 109 -9.97 8.25 -1.31
CA ASN A 109 -8.57 8.16 -1.65
C ASN A 109 -8.11 6.70 -1.53
N VAL A 110 -7.76 6.11 -2.67
CA VAL A 110 -7.16 4.78 -2.76
C VAL A 110 -5.81 4.97 -3.45
N ASP A 111 -4.73 4.60 -2.79
CA ASP A 111 -3.38 4.80 -3.33
C ASP A 111 -2.81 3.52 -3.95
N PHE A 112 -2.98 3.39 -5.26
CA PHE A 112 -2.48 2.25 -6.03
C PHE A 112 -0.95 2.24 -6.15
N THR A 113 -0.26 3.33 -5.80
CA THR A 113 1.22 3.41 -5.82
C THR A 113 1.88 2.43 -4.86
N ARG A 114 1.18 1.96 -3.82
CA ARG A 114 1.67 0.95 -2.88
C ARG A 114 1.63 -0.48 -3.42
N LEU A 115 1.04 -0.70 -4.61
CA LEU A 115 1.08 -2.01 -5.27
C LEU A 115 2.51 -2.47 -5.57
N GLY A 116 3.46 -1.55 -5.78
CA GLY A 116 4.88 -1.89 -5.92
C GLY A 116 5.46 -2.53 -4.64
N ARG A 117 5.09 -2.04 -3.46
CA ARG A 117 5.50 -2.66 -2.19
C ARG A 117 4.83 -4.01 -1.97
N LEU A 118 3.56 -4.13 -2.37
CA LEU A 118 2.78 -5.37 -2.26
C LEU A 118 3.35 -6.47 -3.17
N SER A 119 3.74 -6.16 -4.41
CA SER A 119 4.35 -7.13 -5.31
C SER A 119 5.66 -7.67 -4.75
N GLN A 120 6.49 -6.82 -4.13
CA GLN A 120 7.70 -7.27 -3.47
C GLN A 120 7.40 -8.18 -2.28
N ALA A 121 6.42 -7.85 -1.44
CA ALA A 121 6.02 -8.68 -0.30
C ALA A 121 5.61 -10.09 -0.76
N ILE A 122 4.85 -10.19 -1.87
CA ILE A 122 4.44 -11.47 -2.46
C ILE A 122 5.66 -12.25 -2.98
N LEU A 123 6.57 -11.59 -3.70
CA LEU A 123 7.77 -12.24 -4.23
C LEU A 123 8.65 -12.80 -3.11
N MET A 124 8.82 -12.03 -2.03
CA MET A 124 9.60 -12.47 -0.88
C MET A 124 8.91 -13.59 -0.11
N PHE A 125 7.58 -13.53 0.04
CA PHE A 125 6.80 -14.60 0.67
C PHE A 125 6.87 -15.90 -0.13
N ALA A 126 6.91 -15.83 -1.47
CA ALA A 126 7.05 -17.01 -2.32
C ALA A 126 8.47 -17.59 -2.35
N TYR A 127 9.49 -16.78 -2.02
CA TYR A 127 10.89 -17.19 -1.96
C TYR A 127 11.31 -17.74 -0.59
N ALA A 128 10.69 -17.25 0.49
CA ALA A 128 10.98 -17.63 1.88
C ALA A 128 10.54 -19.07 2.18
#